data_AF-A0A1F0MKE4-F1
#
_entry.id   AF-A0A1F0MKE4-F1
#
_cell.length_a   1.000
_cell.length_b   1.000
_cell.length_c   1.000
_cell.angle_alpha   90.00
_cell.angle_beta   90.00
_cell.angle_gamma   90.00
#
_symmetry.space_group_name_H-M   'P 1'
#
loop_
_entity.id
_entity.type
_entity.pdbx_description
1 polymer ?
#
loop_
_entity_poly.entity_id
_entity_poly.type
_entity_poly.pdbx_seq_one_letter_code
_entity_poly.pdbx_strand_id
1 'polypeptide(L)'
;MTKKTHAARIAALSAALTLSATSVVGTGTALADDSFDGPDWTGGYYVPEKDYPYDPGYASYWRSYKVIKFGDPKFFDYGTQGVRVVGNYPSDRILCVANKGGQQECYVKDQKITEFSGYPRTITTDSKIAPFAPVIGFFLAIGYKFNNLGTTGGA
;
A
#
# COMPACT_ATOMS: atom_id res chain seq x y z
N MET A 1 26.01 33.59 -44.51
CA MET A 1 25.92 32.11 -44.48
C MET A 1 27.31 31.52 -44.34
N THR A 2 27.67 30.99 -43.16
CA THR A 2 28.39 29.71 -42.94
C THR A 2 28.68 29.54 -41.44
N LYS A 3 28.16 28.45 -40.86
CA LYS A 3 28.41 27.98 -39.48
C LYS A 3 29.73 27.20 -39.44
N LYS A 4 30.48 27.30 -38.34
CA LYS A 4 31.25 26.17 -37.79
C LYS A 4 31.22 26.19 -36.26
N THR A 5 30.58 25.17 -35.72
CA THR A 5 30.55 24.73 -34.33
C THR A 5 31.89 24.06 -33.94
N HIS A 6 32.14 23.97 -32.63
CA HIS A 6 33.03 23.05 -31.87
C HIS A 6 33.76 23.87 -30.79
N ALA A 7 33.92 23.45 -29.55
CA ALA A 7 33.42 22.33 -28.77
C ALA A 7 33.67 22.69 -27.29
N ALA A 8 32.91 22.06 -26.40
CA ALA A 8 32.96 22.21 -24.97
C ALA A 8 34.36 21.99 -24.36
N ARG A 9 34.64 22.67 -23.24
CA ARG A 9 35.54 22.17 -22.21
C ARG A 9 34.87 22.28 -20.85
N ILE A 10 34.56 21.11 -20.34
CA ILE A 10 34.10 20.80 -18.98
C ILE A 10 35.34 20.73 -18.09
N ALA A 11 35.31 21.38 -16.93
CA ALA A 11 36.10 21.04 -15.73
C ALA A 11 35.36 21.68 -14.54
N ALA A 12 34.50 20.95 -13.83
CA ALA A 12 34.84 20.10 -12.68
C ALA A 12 35.30 20.91 -11.46
N LEU A 13 34.40 21.09 -10.48
CA LEU A 13 34.79 21.25 -9.09
C LEU A 13 33.81 20.49 -8.19
N SER A 14 34.33 19.38 -7.68
CA SER A 14 33.77 18.57 -6.62
C SER A 14 33.70 19.35 -5.31
N ALA A 15 32.57 19.28 -4.61
CA ALA A 15 32.51 19.58 -3.18
C ALA A 15 31.70 18.46 -2.50
N ALA A 16 32.44 17.50 -1.93
CA ALA A 16 31.92 16.51 -1.02
C ALA A 16 31.68 17.16 0.35
N LEU A 17 30.48 16.99 0.92
CA LEU A 17 30.18 17.36 2.31
C LEU A 17 29.35 16.25 2.97
N THR A 18 30.11 15.37 3.63
CA THR A 18 29.87 14.78 4.96
C THR A 18 28.50 14.16 5.28
N LEU A 19 28.54 12.82 5.40
CA LEU A 19 27.53 11.99 6.05
C LEU A 19 27.23 12.47 7.48
N SER A 20 25.94 12.63 7.79
CA SER A 20 25.42 12.58 9.15
C SER A 20 24.34 11.50 9.18
N ALA A 21 24.75 10.27 9.49
CA ALA A 21 23.85 9.16 9.73
C ALA A 21 23.23 9.32 11.13
N THR A 22 22.09 10.00 11.22
CA THR A 22 21.17 9.77 12.33
C THR A 22 20.42 8.48 12.03
N SER A 23 20.88 7.39 12.66
CA SER A 23 20.19 6.11 12.75
C SER A 23 18.81 6.32 13.38
N VAL A 24 17.79 6.49 12.54
CA VAL A 24 16.41 6.25 12.98
C VAL A 24 16.31 4.75 13.18
N VAL A 25 16.18 4.37 14.45
CA VAL A 25 15.89 3.02 14.91
C VAL A 25 14.78 2.45 14.03
N GLY A 26 15.16 1.50 13.17
CA GLY A 26 14.23 0.76 12.33
C GLY A 26 13.32 -0.05 13.24
N THR A 27 12.12 0.46 13.49
CA THR A 27 11.03 -0.32 14.08
C THR A 27 10.58 -1.34 13.05
N GLY A 28 11.09 -2.57 13.20
CA GLY A 28 10.56 -3.83 12.66
C GLY A 28 9.91 -3.74 11.29
N THR A 29 10.70 -3.76 10.22
CA THR A 29 10.22 -4.37 8.99
C THR A 29 9.98 -5.83 9.33
N ALA A 30 8.72 -6.25 9.41
CA ALA A 30 8.38 -7.65 9.22
C ALA A 30 8.97 -8.02 7.86
N LEU A 31 10.16 -8.61 7.87
CA LEU A 31 10.80 -9.15 6.69
C LEU A 31 9.90 -10.32 6.29
N ALA A 32 8.99 -10.04 5.37
CA ALA A 32 8.33 -11.07 4.61
C ALA A 32 9.46 -11.88 3.96
N ASP A 33 9.75 -13.03 4.55
CA ASP A 33 10.57 -14.04 3.93
C ASP A 33 9.91 -14.35 2.57
N ASP A 34 10.70 -14.30 1.49
CA ASP A 34 10.27 -14.61 0.12
C ASP A 34 9.97 -16.11 -0.04
N SER A 35 9.20 -16.70 0.88
CA SER A 35 8.90 -18.12 0.89
C SER A 35 7.52 -18.39 0.29
N PHE A 36 7.56 -19.05 -0.87
CA PHE A 36 6.51 -19.79 -1.60
C PHE A 36 5.56 -19.01 -2.52
N ASP A 37 5.99 -18.85 -3.79
CA ASP A 37 5.19 -18.75 -5.03
C ASP A 37 4.18 -17.58 -5.20
N GLY A 38 4.46 -16.42 -4.63
CA GLY A 38 3.70 -15.19 -4.93
C GLY A 38 2.39 -15.07 -4.13
N PRO A 39 1.49 -14.15 -4.53
CA PRO A 39 0.27 -13.92 -3.77
C PRO A 39 -0.71 -15.09 -3.94
N ASP A 40 -1.44 -15.43 -2.87
CA ASP A 40 -2.55 -16.38 -2.94
C ASP A 40 -3.75 -15.80 -3.72
N TRP A 41 -4.84 -16.57 -3.81
CA TRP A 41 -6.07 -16.18 -4.49
C TRP A 41 -6.72 -14.90 -3.92
N THR A 42 -6.35 -14.45 -2.71
CA THR A 42 -6.80 -13.19 -2.10
C THR A 42 -5.87 -12.01 -2.43
N GLY A 43 -4.71 -12.26 -3.03
CA GLY A 43 -3.65 -11.27 -3.25
C GLY A 43 -2.62 -11.20 -2.13
N GLY A 44 -2.71 -12.11 -1.15
CA GLY A 44 -1.93 -12.08 0.08
C GLY A 44 -0.67 -12.92 -0.05
N TYR A 45 0.46 -12.36 0.35
CA TYR A 45 1.72 -13.06 0.45
C TYR A 45 1.80 -13.80 1.79
N TYR A 46 2.47 -14.96 1.78
CA TYR A 46 2.73 -15.73 2.99
C TYR A 46 3.45 -14.89 4.05
N VAL A 47 3.09 -15.14 5.30
CA VAL A 47 3.74 -14.57 6.47
C VAL A 47 4.08 -15.74 7.39
N PRO A 48 5.35 -15.90 7.81
CA PRO A 48 5.72 -16.94 8.76
C PRO A 48 5.02 -16.75 10.11
N GLU A 49 4.62 -17.85 10.75
CA GLU A 49 3.91 -17.82 12.04
C GLU A 49 4.69 -17.11 13.15
N LYS A 50 6.03 -17.16 13.09
CA LYS A 50 6.93 -16.43 14.00
C LYS A 50 6.75 -14.91 13.98
N ASP A 51 6.19 -14.37 12.90
CA ASP A 51 5.99 -12.94 12.68
C ASP A 51 4.53 -12.51 12.93
N TYR A 52 3.68 -13.42 13.42
CA TYR A 52 2.29 -13.12 13.73
C TYR A 52 2.19 -12.18 14.94
N PRO A 53 1.42 -11.07 14.84
CA PRO A 53 1.14 -10.21 15.99
C PRO A 53 0.38 -10.93 17.11
N TYR A 54 -0.50 -11.85 16.74
CA TYR A 54 -1.30 -12.71 17.61
C TYR A 54 -1.85 -13.90 16.79
N ASP A 55 -2.40 -14.91 17.47
CA ASP A 55 -3.10 -16.03 16.82
C ASP A 55 -4.34 -15.52 16.05
N PRO A 56 -4.39 -15.63 14.71
CA PRO A 56 -5.52 -15.14 13.91
C PRO A 56 -6.82 -15.92 14.13
N GLY A 57 -6.79 -17.02 14.89
CA GLY A 57 -7.94 -17.85 15.22
C GLY A 57 -8.24 -18.92 14.16
N TYR A 58 -9.25 -19.75 14.45
CA TYR A 58 -9.57 -20.92 13.65
C TYR A 58 -9.88 -20.56 12.18
N ALA A 59 -9.28 -21.31 11.27
CA ALA A 59 -9.43 -21.17 9.81
C ALA A 59 -9.05 -19.77 9.24
N SER A 60 -8.25 -19.01 10.00
CA SER A 60 -7.72 -17.71 9.58
C SER A 60 -6.20 -17.73 9.60
N TYR A 61 -5.58 -16.88 8.80
CA TYR A 61 -4.13 -16.83 8.65
C TYR A 61 -3.69 -15.40 8.33
N TRP A 62 -2.49 -15.03 8.78
CA TRP A 62 -1.93 -13.74 8.41
C TRP A 62 -1.38 -13.76 6.99
N ARG A 63 -1.61 -12.65 6.29
CA ARG A 63 -1.10 -12.39 4.96
C ARG A 63 -0.59 -10.96 4.87
N SER A 64 0.48 -10.78 4.10
CA SER A 64 0.97 -9.46 3.72
C SER A 64 0.36 -9.08 2.38
N TYR A 65 -0.38 -7.98 2.33
CA TYR A 65 -0.98 -7.45 1.10
C TYR A 65 -0.23 -6.23 0.61
N LYS A 66 -0.18 -6.05 -0.71
CA LYS A 66 0.28 -4.80 -1.32
C LYS A 66 -0.66 -3.66 -0.94
N VAL A 67 -0.08 -2.50 -0.69
CA VAL A 67 -0.80 -1.25 -0.45
C VAL A 67 -0.95 -0.48 -1.75
N ILE A 68 -2.19 -0.12 -2.07
CA ILE A 68 -2.55 0.73 -3.20
C ILE A 68 -2.89 2.09 -2.62
N LYS A 69 -2.01 3.07 -2.83
CA LYS A 69 -2.15 4.40 -2.24
C LYS A 69 -3.14 5.25 -3.02
N PHE A 70 -3.85 6.12 -2.32
CA PHE A 70 -4.70 7.12 -2.97
C PHE A 70 -3.87 7.96 -3.95
N GLY A 71 -4.31 8.06 -5.20
CA GLY A 71 -3.56 8.66 -6.31
C GLY A 71 -2.89 7.64 -7.25
N ASP A 72 -2.80 6.36 -6.86
CA ASP A 72 -2.43 5.28 -7.77
C ASP A 72 -3.53 5.10 -8.84
N PRO A 73 -3.19 4.96 -10.14
CA PRO A 73 -4.17 4.72 -11.21
C PRO A 73 -5.08 3.51 -10.96
N LYS A 74 -4.60 2.51 -10.21
CA LYS A 74 -5.32 1.27 -9.86
C LYS A 74 -6.13 1.37 -8.57
N PHE A 75 -6.14 2.52 -7.91
CA PHE A 75 -6.81 2.69 -6.62
C PHE A 75 -8.31 2.36 -6.67
N PHE A 76 -8.99 2.80 -7.73
CA PHE A 76 -10.42 2.57 -7.94
C PHE A 76 -10.73 1.31 -8.76
N ASP A 77 -9.71 0.58 -9.21
CA ASP A 77 -9.89 -0.68 -9.92
C ASP A 77 -10.20 -1.81 -8.92
N TYR A 78 -11.35 -2.46 -9.09
CA TYR A 78 -11.77 -3.61 -8.27
C TYR A 78 -10.94 -4.87 -8.55
N GLY A 79 -10.42 -5.02 -9.78
CA GLY A 79 -9.66 -6.19 -10.21
C GLY A 79 -8.25 -6.23 -9.62
N THR A 80 -7.69 -5.09 -9.24
CA THR A 80 -6.37 -5.04 -8.61
C THR A 80 -6.45 -5.58 -7.17
N GLN A 81 -5.68 -6.62 -6.88
CA GLN A 81 -5.57 -7.17 -5.53
C GLN A 81 -4.69 -6.31 -4.63
N GLY A 82 -5.09 -6.15 -3.36
CA GLY A 82 -4.37 -5.37 -2.36
C GLY A 82 -5.31 -4.60 -1.43
N VAL A 83 -4.73 -3.86 -0.50
CA VAL A 83 -5.45 -2.99 0.44
C VAL A 83 -5.29 -1.55 0.00
N ARG A 84 -6.41 -0.84 -0.11
CA ARG A 84 -6.40 0.57 -0.52
C ARG A 84 -6.17 1.42 0.71
N VAL A 85 -5.28 2.40 0.61
CA VAL A 85 -4.94 3.26 1.75
C VAL A 85 -5.10 4.73 1.38
N VAL A 86 -5.88 5.44 2.19
CA VAL A 86 -6.07 6.89 2.10
C VAL A 86 -5.31 7.56 3.23
N GLY A 87 -4.58 8.64 2.90
CA GLY A 87 -3.72 9.35 3.84
C GLY A 87 -2.29 8.82 3.88
N ASN A 88 -1.51 9.27 4.86
CA ASN A 88 -0.12 8.89 4.96
C ASN A 88 0.03 7.44 5.45
N TYR A 89 0.72 6.61 4.66
CA TYR A 89 1.11 5.26 5.04
C TYR A 89 2.52 4.95 4.48
N PRO A 90 3.50 4.69 5.36
CA PRO A 90 4.91 4.67 4.95
C PRO A 90 5.31 3.39 4.22
N SER A 91 4.61 2.27 4.46
CA SER A 91 4.94 0.98 3.85
C SER A 91 4.22 0.77 2.52
N ASP A 92 4.77 -0.11 1.69
CA ASP A 92 4.15 -0.66 0.48
C ASP A 92 3.33 -1.93 0.77
N ARG A 93 3.38 -2.42 2.02
CA ARG A 93 2.71 -3.63 2.47
C ARG A 93 1.94 -3.39 3.77
N ILE A 94 0.91 -4.18 3.96
CA ILE A 94 0.13 -4.19 5.19
C ILE A 94 -0.21 -5.63 5.56
N LEU A 95 -0.20 -5.89 6.86
CA LEU A 95 -0.55 -7.18 7.41
C LEU A 95 -2.06 -7.26 7.60
N CYS A 96 -2.71 -8.30 7.08
CA CYS A 96 -4.12 -8.53 7.33
C CYS A 96 -4.39 -10.01 7.58
N VAL A 97 -5.36 -10.28 8.45
CA VAL A 97 -5.94 -11.61 8.62
C VAL A 97 -6.80 -11.91 7.40
N ALA A 98 -6.65 -13.12 6.88
CA ALA A 98 -7.41 -13.64 5.76
C ALA A 98 -8.00 -15.01 6.10
N ASN A 99 -9.12 -15.33 5.48
CA ASN A 99 -9.75 -16.64 5.55
C ASN A 99 -10.33 -17.02 4.18
N LYS A 100 -11.14 -18.08 4.10
CA LYS A 100 -11.79 -18.51 2.85
C LYS A 100 -12.71 -17.46 2.20
N GLY A 101 -13.14 -16.43 2.94
CA GLY A 101 -13.93 -15.31 2.44
C GLY A 101 -13.11 -14.10 1.99
N GLY A 102 -11.77 -14.17 2.08
CA GLY A 102 -10.86 -13.08 1.71
C GLY A 102 -10.31 -12.33 2.92
N GLN A 103 -9.97 -11.06 2.72
CA GLN A 103 -9.37 -10.18 3.74
C GLN A 103 -10.37 -9.80 4.83
N GLN A 104 -10.05 -10.07 6.10
CA GLN A 104 -10.96 -9.87 7.25
C GLN A 104 -10.66 -8.62 8.06
N GLU A 105 -9.43 -8.49 8.55
CA GLU A 105 -9.00 -7.34 9.34
C GLU A 105 -7.53 -7.05 9.05
N CYS A 106 -7.13 -5.79 9.10
CA CYS A 106 -5.74 -5.41 8.93
C CYS A 106 -5.15 -4.97 10.26
N TYR A 107 -3.84 -5.08 10.37
CA TYR A 107 -3.07 -4.75 11.56
C TYR A 107 -1.88 -3.88 11.19
N VAL A 108 -1.70 -2.82 11.97
CA VAL A 108 -0.51 -1.97 11.92
C VAL A 108 -0.14 -1.68 13.37
N LYS A 109 1.12 -1.99 13.71
CA LYS A 109 1.62 -1.86 15.08
C LYS A 109 1.43 -0.42 15.59
N ASP A 110 0.85 -0.30 16.79
CA ASP A 110 0.62 0.97 17.49
C ASP A 110 -0.20 2.02 16.71
N GLN A 111 -0.95 1.59 15.68
CA GLN A 111 -1.81 2.48 14.88
C GLN A 111 -3.25 1.97 14.86
N LYS A 112 -4.19 2.91 15.02
CA LYS A 112 -5.61 2.63 14.83
C LYS A 112 -5.93 2.64 13.34
N ILE A 113 -6.47 1.53 12.85
CA ILE A 113 -7.02 1.43 11.49
C ILE A 113 -8.47 1.88 11.51
N THR A 114 -8.82 2.74 10.56
CA THR A 114 -10.21 3.11 10.25
C THR A 114 -10.53 2.61 8.85
N GLU A 115 -11.52 1.73 8.75
CA GLU A 115 -11.98 1.19 7.47
C GLU A 115 -13.08 2.07 6.87
N PHE A 116 -12.95 2.39 5.59
CA PHE A 116 -14.01 2.99 4.79
C PHE A 116 -14.82 1.83 4.23
N SER A 117 -16.08 1.71 4.66
CA SER A 117 -16.96 0.56 4.43
C SER A 117 -16.93 -0.01 3.00
N GLY A 118 -16.89 -1.34 2.89
CA GLY A 118 -17.14 -2.08 1.66
C GLY A 118 -15.90 -2.72 1.05
N TYR A 119 -16.11 -3.36 -0.10
CA TYR A 119 -15.03 -3.88 -0.95
C TYR A 119 -14.85 -2.98 -2.18
N PRO A 120 -13.61 -2.80 -2.66
CA PRO A 120 -12.38 -3.34 -2.09
C PRO A 120 -11.99 -2.70 -0.75
N ARG A 121 -11.31 -3.47 0.11
CA ARG A 121 -10.92 -3.04 1.46
C ARG A 121 -10.10 -1.76 1.37
N THR A 122 -10.67 -0.69 1.90
CA THR A 122 -10.08 0.65 1.90
C THR A 122 -9.97 1.14 3.31
N ILE A 123 -8.78 1.57 3.72
CA ILE A 123 -8.51 1.95 5.10
C ILE A 123 -7.70 3.24 5.19
N THR A 124 -7.61 3.79 6.38
CA THR A 124 -6.63 4.81 6.76
C THR A 124 -6.05 4.48 8.12
N THR A 125 -4.76 4.78 8.30
CA THR A 125 -4.12 4.86 9.63
C THR A 125 -3.78 6.30 10.01
N ASP A 126 -4.09 7.26 9.14
CA ASP A 126 -3.78 8.67 9.35
C ASP A 126 -4.81 9.30 10.30
N SER A 127 -4.35 9.71 11.48
CA SER A 127 -5.19 10.31 12.51
C SER A 127 -5.85 11.62 12.07
N LYS A 128 -5.33 12.29 11.03
CA LYS A 128 -5.93 13.49 10.45
C LYS A 128 -7.07 13.16 9.49
N ILE A 129 -7.06 11.96 8.91
CA ILE A 129 -8.05 11.50 7.93
C ILE A 129 -9.17 10.70 8.61
N ALA A 130 -8.84 9.90 9.62
CA ALA A 130 -9.79 9.03 10.32
C ALA A 130 -11.10 9.73 10.78
N PRO A 131 -11.10 10.97 11.31
CA PRO A 131 -12.34 11.65 11.69
C PRO A 131 -13.30 11.93 10.53
N PHE A 132 -12.76 12.03 9.30
CA PHE A 132 -13.52 12.30 8.08
C PHE A 132 -13.94 11.02 7.35
N ALA A 133 -13.77 9.85 7.97
CA ALA A 133 -14.06 8.56 7.35
C ALA A 133 -15.47 8.43 6.76
N PRO A 134 -16.55 8.92 7.41
CA PRO A 134 -17.89 8.85 6.82
C PRO A 134 -18.00 9.64 5.50
N VAL A 135 -17.41 10.84 5.45
CA VAL A 135 -17.48 11.73 4.28
C VAL A 135 -16.62 11.19 3.15
N ILE A 136 -15.39 10.80 3.45
CA ILE A 136 -14.47 10.23 2.46
C ILE A 136 -15.02 8.90 1.94
N GLY A 137 -15.56 8.05 2.82
CA GLY A 137 -16.20 6.79 2.45
C GLY A 137 -17.34 6.96 1.45
N PHE A 138 -18.16 8.01 1.60
CA PHE A 138 -19.20 8.34 0.62
C PHE A 138 -18.62 8.65 -0.77
N PHE A 139 -17.61 9.51 -0.85
CA PHE A 139 -16.97 9.83 -2.13
C PHE A 139 -16.22 8.64 -2.74
N LEU A 140 -15.58 7.82 -1.90
CA LEU A 140 -14.95 6.58 -2.34
C LEU A 140 -15.98 5.63 -2.96
N ALA A 141 -17.11 5.41 -2.30
CA ALA A 141 -18.19 4.57 -2.81
C ALA A 141 -18.70 5.05 -4.18
N ILE A 142 -18.79 6.37 -4.39
CA ILE A 142 -19.14 6.96 -5.68
C ILE A 142 -18.05 6.68 -6.73
N GLY A 143 -16.78 6.94 -6.41
CA GLY A 143 -15.65 6.70 -7.33
C GLY A 143 -15.56 5.24 -7.77
N TYR A 144 -15.76 4.31 -6.83
CA TYR A 144 -15.82 2.88 -7.07
C TYR A 144 -16.96 2.48 -8.01
N LYS A 145 -18.16 3.08 -7.85
CA LYS A 145 -19.27 2.84 -8.77
C LYS A 145 -18.96 3.31 -10.18
N PHE A 146 -18.39 4.51 -10.36
CA PHE A 146 -18.10 5.04 -11.68
C PHE A 146 -16.99 4.28 -12.42
N ASN A 147 -15.94 3.85 -11.72
CA ASN A 147 -14.88 3.05 -12.34
C ASN A 147 -15.42 1.70 -12.83
N ASN A 148 -16.24 1.03 -12.01
CA ASN A 148 -16.88 -0.23 -12.42
C ASN A 148 -17.86 -0.07 -13.59
N LEU A 149 -18.60 1.04 -13.66
CA LEU A 149 -19.49 1.30 -14.80
C LEU A 149 -18.73 1.44 -16.13
N GLY A 150 -17.49 1.96 -16.10
CA GLY A 150 -16.59 2.02 -17.25
C GLY A 150 -16.13 0.64 -17.76
N THR A 151 -16.12 -0.37 -16.89
CA THR A 151 -15.77 -1.76 -17.26
C THR A 151 -16.94 -2.57 -17.84
N THR A 152 -18.18 -2.12 -17.63
CA THR A 152 -19.40 -2.78 -18.15
C THR A 152 -19.98 -2.13 -19.41
N GLY A 153 -19.42 -1.01 -19.88
CA GLY A 153 -19.91 -0.25 -21.03
C GLY A 153 -19.26 -0.60 -22.39
N GLY A 154 -18.48 -1.68 -22.46
CA GLY A 154 -17.78 -2.11 -23.67
C GLY A 154 -18.00 -3.59 -23.95
N ALA A 155 -19.21 -3.94 -24.40
CA ALA A 155 -19.51 -5.19 -25.08
C ALA A 155 -20.46 -4.90 -26.24
#